data_AF-A0A7X8W4H7-F1
#
_entry.id   AF-A0A7X8W4H7-F1
#
_cell.length_a   1.000
_cell.length_b   1.000
_cell.length_c   1.000
_cell.angle_alpha   90.00
_cell.angle_beta   90.00
_cell.angle_gamma   90.00
#
_symmetry.space_group_name_H-M   'P 1'
#
loop_
_entity.id
_entity.type
_entity.pdbx_description
1 polymer ?
#
loop_
_entity_poly.entity_id
_entity_poly.type
_entity_poly.pdbx_seq_one_letter_code
_entity_poly.pdbx_strand_id
1 'polypeptide(L)'
;MENVIYNELLISGYKVDVGSVDCSEYIERKQVQKQLEVDFVCNLGSKRIYVQSALSISEQEKAEQEQKSLIFIRDSFKKVIIAKDAPTH
;
A
#
# COMPACT_ATOMS: atom_id res chain seq x y z
N MET A 1 -2.27 -13.57 3.00
CA MET A 1 -1.44 -12.97 1.93
C MET A 1 -0.43 -12.05 2.57
N GLU A 2 -0.87 -11.04 3.31
CA GLU A 2 -0.03 -10.15 4.13
C GLU A 2 1.03 -10.88 4.96
N ASN A 3 0.68 -11.92 5.75
CA ASN A 3 1.68 -12.65 6.54
C ASN A 3 2.80 -13.29 5.71
N VAL A 4 2.48 -13.77 4.50
CA VAL A 4 3.49 -14.35 3.59
C VAL A 4 4.39 -13.25 3.06
N ILE A 5 3.80 -12.11 2.66
CA ILE A 5 4.54 -10.92 2.23
C ILE A 5 5.44 -10.42 3.36
N TYR A 6 4.93 -10.30 4.58
CA TYR A 6 5.66 -9.85 5.75
C TYR A 6 6.88 -10.73 6.03
N ASN A 7 6.69 -12.06 6.06
CA ASN A 7 7.80 -12.99 6.28
C ASN A 7 8.85 -12.88 5.16
N GLU A 8 8.43 -12.76 3.90
CA GLU A 8 9.36 -12.59 2.78
C GLU A 8 10.17 -11.30 2.86
N LEU A 9 9.53 -10.20 3.27
CA LEU A 9 10.19 -8.92 3.50
C LEU A 9 11.22 -9.01 4.64
N LEU A 10 10.90 -9.71 5.72
CA LEU A 10 11.84 -9.97 6.81
C LEU A 10 13.03 -10.84 6.37
N ILE A 11 12.77 -11.92 5.63
CA ILE A 11 13.81 -12.81 5.08
C ILE A 11 14.73 -12.03 4.12
N SER A 12 14.16 -11.10 3.36
CA SER A 12 14.89 -10.19 2.47
C SER A 12 15.70 -9.10 3.21
N GLY A 13 15.66 -9.07 4.54
CA GLY A 13 16.45 -8.17 5.38
C GLY A 13 15.86 -6.78 5.57
N TYR A 14 14.61 -6.55 5.19
CA TYR A 14 13.94 -5.28 5.44
C TYR A 14 13.52 -5.15 6.90
N LYS A 15 13.66 -3.94 7.46
CA LYS A 15 12.89 -3.55 8.66
C LYS A 15 11.49 -3.15 8.21
N VAL A 16 10.50 -3.91 8.65
CA VAL A 16 9.10 -3.74 8.24
C VAL A 16 8.30 -3.09 9.37
N ASP A 17 7.66 -1.97 9.06
CA ASP A 17 6.73 -1.24 9.92
C ASP A 17 5.36 -1.13 9.20
N VAL A 18 4.29 -0.75 9.90
CA VAL A 18 2.99 -0.41 9.30
C VAL A 18 2.87 1.11 9.23
N GLY A 19 2.29 1.64 8.16
CA GLY A 19 2.20 3.08 7.92
C GLY A 19 0.77 3.58 7.78
N SER A 20 0.60 4.89 7.88
CA SER A 20 -0.63 5.56 7.49
C SER A 20 -0.32 6.89 6.83
N VAL A 21 -1.24 7.37 5.98
CA VAL A 21 -1.16 8.65 5.31
C VAL A 21 -2.45 9.41 5.48
N ASP A 22 -2.35 10.69 5.83
CA ASP A 22 -3.50 11.56 5.93
C ASP A 22 -3.86 12.07 4.54
N CYS A 23 -5.13 11.91 4.17
CA CYS A 23 -5.70 12.44 2.95
C CYS A 23 -6.86 13.38 3.28
N SER A 24 -7.07 14.36 2.40
CA SER A 24 -8.21 15.28 2.46
C SER A 24 -9.02 15.12 1.20
N GLU A 25 -10.30 14.80 1.34
CA GLU A 25 -11.25 14.70 0.24
C GLU A 25 -12.35 15.76 0.42
N TYR A 26 -12.80 16.38 -0.67
CA TYR A 26 -13.95 17.28 -0.64
C TYR A 26 -15.23 16.49 -0.92
N ILE A 27 -16.11 16.40 0.08
CA ILE A 27 -17.41 15.74 -0.03
C ILE A 27 -18.47 16.80 0.26
N GLU A 28 -19.39 17.04 -0.67
CA GLU A 28 -20.52 17.97 -0.49
C GLU A 28 -20.10 19.37 0.00
N ARG A 29 -19.04 19.94 -0.59
CA ARG A 29 -18.43 21.24 -0.23
C ARG A 29 -17.84 21.32 1.19
N LYS A 30 -17.68 20.18 1.88
CA LYS A 30 -16.93 20.07 3.13
C LYS A 30 -15.64 19.30 2.89
N GLN A 31 -14.55 19.78 3.47
CA GLN A 31 -13.28 19.05 3.48
C GLN A 31 -13.35 18.01 4.60
N VAL A 32 -13.19 16.73 4.24
CA VAL A 32 -13.14 15.61 5.18
C VAL A 32 -11.71 15.10 5.20
N GLN A 33 -11.10 15.10 6.38
CA GLN A 33 -9.83 14.43 6.61
C GLN A 33 -10.07 12.95 6.90
N LYS A 34 -9.28 12.10 6.25
CA LYS A 34 -9.26 10.66 6.47
C LYS A 34 -7.82 10.22 6.58
N GLN A 35 -7.63 9.10 7.26
CA GLN A 35 -6.35 8.41 7.30
C GLN A 35 -6.49 7.13 6.49
N LEU A 36 -5.53 6.89 5.59
CA LEU A 36 -5.45 5.68 4.79
C LEU A 36 -4.26 4.87 5.30
N GLU A 37 -4.49 3.58 5.51
CA GLU A 37 -3.46 2.66 5.97
C GLU A 37 -2.57 2.22 4.79
N VAL A 38 -1.32 1.91 5.12
CA VAL A 38 -0.32 1.33 4.21
C VAL A 38 0.15 0.05 4.87
N ASP A 39 -0.06 -1.09 4.20
CA ASP A 39 0.18 -2.41 4.80
C ASP A 39 1.61 -2.55 5.33
N PHE A 40 2.61 -2.17 4.51
CA PHE A 40 4.02 -2.26 4.89
C PHE A 40 4.86 -1.07 4.44
N VAL A 41 5.63 -0.54 5.38
CA VAL A 41 6.74 0.40 5.16
C VAL A 41 8.04 -0.36 5.38
N CYS A 42 8.73 -0.69 4.29
CA CYS A 42 9.94 -1.49 4.30
C CYS A 42 11.16 -0.58 4.22
N ASN A 43 12.03 -0.63 5.23
CA ASN A 43 13.25 0.18 5.31
C ASN A 43 14.50 -0.72 5.21
N LEU A 44 15.47 -0.32 4.38
CA LEU A 44 16.78 -0.96 4.27
C LEU A 44 17.86 0.10 4.06
N GLY A 45 18.53 0.50 5.15
CA GLY A 45 19.46 1.63 5.12
C GLY A 45 18.76 2.92 4.68
N SER A 46 19.20 3.50 3.57
CA SER A 46 18.58 4.69 2.94
C SER A 46 17.43 4.37 1.98
N LYS A 47 17.13 3.08 1.75
CA LYS A 47 16.02 2.67 0.88
C LYS A 47 14.75 2.55 1.71
N ARG A 48 13.66 3.08 1.17
CA ARG A 48 12.30 2.86 1.64
C ARG A 48 11.42 2.37 0.50
N ILE A 49 10.53 1.45 0.81
CA ILE A 49 9.52 0.91 -0.11
C ILE A 49 8.19 0.84 0.64
N TYR A 50 7.14 1.35 0.02
CA TYR A 50 5.76 1.18 0.47
C TYR A 50 5.15 0.00 -0.29
N VAL A 51 4.57 -0.96 0.44
CA VAL A 51 3.95 -2.14 -0.15
C VAL A 51 2.49 -2.20 0.28
N GLN A 52 1.60 -2.37 -0.68
CA GLN A 52 0.18 -2.66 -0.48
C GLN A 52 -0.15 -4.04 -1.05
N SER A 53 -0.96 -4.81 -0.35
CA SER A 53 -1.46 -6.09 -0.81
C SER A 53 -2.85 -5.96 -1.43
N ALA A 54 -3.10 -6.64 -2.55
CA ALA A 54 -4.38 -6.63 -3.25
C ALA A 54 -4.86 -8.06 -3.54
N LEU A 55 -6.15 -8.33 -3.34
CA LEU A 55 -6.71 -9.68 -3.55
C LEU A 55 -6.93 -10.05 -5.01
N SER A 56 -7.06 -9.07 -5.90
CA SER A 56 -7.10 -9.23 -7.35
C SER A 56 -6.78 -7.91 -8.04
N ILE A 57 -6.10 -7.97 -9.18
CA ILE A 57 -5.86 -6.81 -10.05
C ILE A 57 -6.96 -6.60 -11.09
N SER A 58 -7.87 -7.58 -11.25
CA SER A 58 -8.90 -7.58 -12.30
C SER A 58 -10.05 -6.62 -12.04
N GLU A 59 -10.24 -6.16 -10.80
CA GLU A 59 -11.27 -5.20 -10.43
C GLU A 59 -10.62 -3.81 -10.31
N GLN A 60 -10.74 -3.01 -11.38
CA GLN A 60 -10.15 -1.67 -11.47
C GLN A 60 -10.50 -0.79 -10.25
N GLU A 61 -11.74 -0.84 -9.77
CA GLU A 61 -12.21 -0.06 -8.61
C GLU A 61 -11.53 -0.48 -7.29
N LYS A 62 -11.32 -1.79 -7.06
CA LYS A 62 -10.57 -2.27 -5.90
C LYS A 62 -9.10 -1.91 -6.01
N ALA A 63 -8.52 -2.03 -7.20
CA ALA A 63 -7.13 -1.65 -7.44
C ALA A 63 -6.91 -0.15 -7.17
N GLU A 64 -7.84 0.71 -7.57
CA GLU A 64 -7.80 2.14 -7.26
C GLU A 64 -7.90 2.40 -5.76
N GLN A 65 -8.78 1.69 -5.05
CA GLN A 65 -8.94 1.85 -3.60
C GLN A 65 -7.66 1.46 -2.83
N GLU A 66 -7.04 0.32 -3.17
CA GLU A 66 -5.77 -0.11 -2.57
C GLU A 66 -4.62 0.85 -2.91
N GLN A 67 -4.65 1.47 -4.09
CA GLN A 67 -3.63 2.43 -4.52
C GLN A 67 -3.71 3.79 -3.82
N LYS A 68 -4.87 4.15 -3.25
CA LYS A 68 -5.08 5.51 -2.73
C LYS A 68 -4.03 5.89 -1.69
N SER A 69 -3.74 5.01 -0.72
CA SER A 69 -2.74 5.30 0.32
C SER A 69 -1.37 5.59 -0.30
N LEU A 70 -0.94 4.77 -1.26
CA LEU A 70 0.34 4.96 -1.96
C LEU A 70 0.39 6.28 -2.76
N ILE A 71 -0.71 6.68 -3.41
CA ILE A 71 -0.79 7.92 -4.21
C ILE A 71 -0.68 9.16 -3.31
N PHE A 72 -1.24 9.13 -2.10
CA PHE A 72 -1.20 10.27 -1.17
C PHE A 72 0.18 10.47 -0.52
N ILE A 73 1.07 9.49 -0.57
CA ILE A 73 2.45 9.61 -0.05
C ILE A 73 3.29 10.45 -1.02
N ARG A 74 3.59 11.69 -0.60
CA ARG A 74 4.26 12.71 -1.43
C ARG A 74 5.80 12.63 -1.41
N ASP A 75 6.34 11.43 -1.49
CA ASP A 75 7.77 11.22 -1.65
C ASP A 75 8.10 10.43 -2.92
N SER A 76 9.40 10.33 -3.22
CA SER A 76 9.93 9.61 -4.39
C SER A 76 10.33 8.16 -4.10
N PHE A 77 10.05 7.65 -2.89
CA PHE A 77 10.36 6.26 -2.56
C PHE A 77 9.46 5.31 -3.35
N LYS A 78 9.94 4.08 -3.54
CA LYS A 78 9.26 3.08 -4.35
C LYS A 78 7.92 2.69 -3.70
N LYS A 79 6.90 2.51 -4.53
CA LYS A 79 5.55 2.11 -4.17
C LYS A 79 5.24 0.85 -4.96
N VAL A 80 4.85 -0.23 -4.29
CA VAL A 80 4.67 -1.57 -4.87
C VAL A 80 3.31 -2.12 -4.45
N ILE A 81 2.62 -2.76 -5.37
CA ILE A 81 1.39 -3.50 -5.09
C ILE A 81 1.66 -4.97 -5.37
N ILE A 82 1.38 -5.81 -4.41
CA ILE A 82 1.43 -7.26 -4.59
C ILE A 82 -0.01 -7.72 -4.72
N ALA A 83 -0.38 -8.23 -5.90
CA ALA A 83 -1.71 -8.77 -6.14
C ALA A 83 -1.68 -10.31 -6.12
N LYS A 84 -2.70 -10.95 -5.54
CA LYS A 84 -2.93 -12.38 -5.72
C LYS A 84 -3.74 -12.56 -7.00
N ASP A 85 -3.13 -13.17 -8.01
CA ASP A 85 -3.89 -13.55 -9.20
C ASP A 85 -4.61 -14.89 -8.93
N ALA A 86 -5.88 -14.98 -9.31
CA ALA A 86 -6.60 -16.25 -9.32
C ALA A 86 -6.49 -16.83 -10.74
N PRO A 87 -6.06 -18.09 -10.92
CA PRO A 87 -6.03 -18.69 -12.26
C PRO A 87 -7.43 -18.60 -12.87
N THR A 88 -7.54 -17.87 -13.97
CA THR A 88 -8.75 -17.84 -14.80
C THR A 88 -8.77 -19.17 -15.55
N HIS A 89 -9.48 -20.16 -15.00
CA HIS A 89 -9.79 -21.41 -15.68
C HIS A 89 -11.12 -21.29 -16.41
#